data_AF-A0A534SQ98-F1
#
_entry.id   AF-A0A534SQ98-F1
#
_cell.length_a   1.000
_cell.length_b   1.000
_cell.length_c   1.000
_cell.angle_alpha   90.00
_cell.angle_beta   90.00
_cell.angle_gamma   90.00
#
_symmetry.space_group_name_H-M   'P 1'
#
loop_
_entity.id
_entity.type
_entity.pdbx_description
1 polymer ?
#
loop_
_entity_poly.entity_id
_entity_poly.type
_entity_poly.pdbx_seq_one_letter_code
_entity_poly.pdbx_strand_id
1 'polypeptide(L)'
;MSALDFSLLEKPLLHAFGHDISLLGLIGCAVLLTIGLVIARALQSDSVRRFFSRFKIEENLIAILTTVLSLAALVFFVVSAVNAAGIPLSWNAPLVGINLSLFQIFLLIALLIAVFWLSSRTKHFLFNRFLTKSGLDRSLQYAIAQIVSP
;
A
#
# COMPACT_ATOMS: atom_id res chain seq x y z
N MET A 1 -44.87 -12.19 2.28
CA MET A 1 -43.65 -11.38 2.47
C MET A 1 -42.93 -11.94 3.69
N SER A 2 -41.95 -12.81 3.48
CA SER A 2 -41.14 -13.40 4.56
C SER A 2 -40.19 -12.32 5.08
N ALA A 3 -40.43 -11.83 6.29
CA ALA A 3 -39.40 -11.12 7.05
C ALA A 3 -38.22 -12.09 7.20
N LEU A 4 -37.11 -11.80 6.52
CA LEU A 4 -35.86 -12.51 6.73
C LEU A 4 -35.51 -12.34 8.21
N ASP A 5 -35.45 -13.46 8.93
CA ASP A 5 -35.20 -13.48 10.36
C ASP A 5 -33.70 -13.24 10.60
N PHE A 6 -33.30 -11.96 10.54
CA PHE A 6 -31.91 -11.51 10.70
C PHE A 6 -31.30 -11.92 12.05
N SER A 7 -32.13 -12.34 13.00
CA SER A 7 -31.72 -12.87 14.31
C SER A 7 -30.89 -14.17 14.22
N LEU A 8 -31.03 -14.95 13.14
CA LEU A 8 -30.18 -16.13 12.90
C LEU A 8 -28.77 -15.79 12.41
N LEU A 9 -28.55 -14.63 11.77
CA LEU A 9 -27.21 -14.18 11.38
C LEU A 9 -26.42 -13.59 12.56
N GLU A 10 -27.14 -13.13 13.58
CA GLU A 10 -26.58 -12.50 14.78
C GLU A 10 -26.27 -13.49 15.90
N LYS A 11 -26.88 -14.69 15.86
CA LYS A 11 -26.62 -15.76 16.83
C LYS A 11 -25.13 -16.21 16.79
N PRO A 12 -24.42 -16.22 17.94
CA PRO A 12 -23.02 -16.61 17.99
C PRO A 12 -22.88 -18.10 17.69
N LEU A 13 -22.24 -18.43 16.57
CA LEU A 13 -22.06 -19.81 16.11
C LEU A 13 -20.70 -20.40 16.48
N LEU A 14 -19.69 -19.56 16.75
CA LEU A 14 -18.36 -19.99 17.14
C LEU A 14 -17.81 -19.09 18.26
N HIS A 15 -17.60 -19.67 19.43
CA HIS A 15 -16.93 -19.05 20.56
C HIS A 15 -15.45 -19.43 20.48
N ALA A 16 -14.66 -18.67 19.70
CA ALA A 16 -13.23 -18.88 19.58
C ALA A 16 -12.49 -17.66 20.14
N PHE A 17 -11.49 -17.89 21.01
CA PHE A 17 -10.68 -16.85 21.66
C PHE A 17 -11.44 -15.89 22.60
N GLY A 18 -12.56 -16.32 23.20
CA GLY A 18 -13.29 -15.50 24.18
C GLY A 18 -14.01 -14.30 23.57
N HIS A 19 -14.23 -14.30 22.26
CA HIS A 19 -15.02 -13.31 21.54
C HIS A 19 -16.10 -14.01 20.71
N ASP A 20 -17.31 -13.44 20.68
CA ASP A 20 -18.43 -13.96 19.92
C ASP A 20 -18.26 -13.67 18.43
N ILE A 21 -17.88 -14.68 17.66
CA ILE A 21 -17.75 -14.56 16.20
C ILE A 21 -19.14 -14.86 15.60
N SER A 22 -19.82 -13.82 15.14
CA SER A 22 -21.10 -13.96 14.43
C SER A 22 -20.89 -14.41 12.98
N LEU A 23 -21.88 -15.08 12.39
CA LEU A 23 -21.89 -15.41 10.96
C LEU A 23 -21.69 -14.16 10.08
N LEU A 24 -22.26 -13.05 10.53
CA LEU A 24 -22.18 -11.74 9.88
C LEU A 24 -20.74 -11.19 9.89
N GLY A 25 -20.01 -11.36 10.99
CA GLY A 25 -18.58 -10.99 11.08
C GLY A 25 -17.68 -11.83 10.18
N LEU A 26 -17.97 -13.13 10.04
CA LEU A 26 -17.21 -14.03 9.16
C LEU A 26 -17.45 -13.70 7.66
N ILE A 27 -18.69 -13.38 7.29
CA ILE A 27 -19.01 -12.88 5.95
C ILE A 27 -18.33 -11.53 5.70
N GLY A 28 -18.38 -10.61 6.66
CA GLY A 28 -17.68 -9.32 6.59
C GLY A 28 -16.17 -9.48 6.37
N CYS A 29 -15.54 -10.41 7.10
CA CYS A 29 -14.15 -10.78 6.92
C CYS A 29 -13.85 -11.28 5.50
N ALA A 30 -14.64 -12.24 4.99
CA ALA A 30 -14.47 -12.79 3.65
C ALA A 30 -14.64 -11.73 2.54
N VAL A 31 -15.63 -10.85 2.67
CA VAL A 31 -15.86 -9.75 1.73
C VAL A 31 -14.70 -8.75 1.76
N LEU A 32 -14.24 -8.36 2.95
CA LEU A 32 -13.11 -7.42 3.06
C LEU A 32 -11.80 -8.00 2.51
N LEU A 33 -11.55 -9.30 2.70
CA LEU A 33 -10.36 -9.95 2.14
C LEU A 33 -10.41 -10.05 0.60
N THR A 34 -11.57 -10.39 0.04
CA THR A 34 -11.74 -10.44 -1.42
C THR A 34 -11.58 -9.06 -2.05
N ILE A 35 -12.21 -8.03 -1.47
CA ILE A 35 -12.03 -6.63 -1.89
C ILE A 35 -10.56 -6.22 -1.76
N GLY A 36 -9.91 -6.55 -0.65
CA GLY A 36 -8.50 -6.24 -0.43
C GLY A 36 -7.57 -6.88 -1.45
N LEU A 37 -7.80 -8.13 -1.81
CA LEU A 37 -7.04 -8.82 -2.87
C LEU A 37 -7.25 -8.17 -4.24
N VAL A 38 -8.48 -7.82 -4.59
CA VAL A 38 -8.79 -7.15 -5.87
C VAL A 38 -8.09 -5.79 -5.94
N ILE A 39 -8.15 -5.00 -4.86
CA ILE A 39 -7.49 -3.70 -4.78
C ILE A 39 -5.96 -3.86 -4.82
N ALA A 40 -5.40 -4.80 -4.06
CA ALA A 40 -3.95 -5.06 -4.06
C ALA A 40 -3.45 -5.45 -5.45
N ARG A 41 -4.23 -6.23 -6.21
CA ARG A 41 -3.94 -6.58 -7.61
C ARG A 41 -4.13 -5.39 -8.56
N ALA A 42 -5.17 -4.60 -8.37
CA ALA A 42 -5.39 -3.38 -9.15
C ALA A 42 -4.25 -2.37 -8.96
N LEU A 43 -3.69 -2.26 -7.75
CA LEU A 43 -2.54 -1.41 -7.43
C LEU A 43 -1.25 -1.83 -8.15
N GLN A 44 -1.08 -3.13 -8.41
CA GLN A 44 0.06 -3.66 -9.16
C GLN A 44 -0.15 -3.62 -10.68
N SER A 45 -1.33 -3.19 -11.15
CA SER A 45 -1.65 -3.17 -12.58
C SER A 45 -0.84 -2.14 -13.37
N ASP A 46 -0.69 -2.39 -14.67
CA ASP A 46 -0.04 -1.48 -15.60
C ASP A 46 -0.74 -0.11 -15.67
N SER A 47 -2.03 -0.03 -15.34
CA SER A 47 -2.76 1.24 -15.25
C SER A 47 -2.18 2.16 -14.18
N VAL A 48 -1.85 1.61 -13.01
CA VAL A 48 -1.26 2.37 -11.90
C VAL A 48 0.20 2.70 -12.22
N ARG A 49 0.94 1.77 -12.82
CA ARG A 49 2.30 2.04 -13.34
C ARG A 49 2.31 3.18 -14.35
N ARG A 50 1.34 3.22 -15.28
CA ARG A 50 1.15 4.30 -16.26
C ARG A 50 0.79 5.63 -15.61
N PHE A 51 0.00 5.61 -14.53
CA PHE A 51 -0.32 6.82 -13.80
C PHE A 51 0.94 7.39 -13.11
N PHE A 52 1.76 6.53 -12.50
CA PHE A 52 3.02 6.94 -11.88
C PHE A 52 4.10 7.34 -12.89
N SER A 53 4.13 6.75 -14.10
CA SER A 53 5.09 7.13 -15.14
C SER A 53 4.85 8.55 -15.67
N ARG A 54 3.61 9.07 -15.60
CA ARG A 54 3.32 10.48 -15.90
C ARG A 54 4.06 11.46 -14.98
N PHE A 55 4.49 11.02 -13.80
CA PHE A 55 5.24 11.85 -12.86
C PHE A 55 6.76 11.88 -13.11
N LYS A 56 7.25 11.36 -14.25
CA LYS A 56 8.69 11.27 -14.60
C LYS A 56 9.52 10.53 -13.53
N ILE A 57 8.95 9.47 -12.98
CA ILE A 57 9.60 8.59 -12.00
C ILE A 57 10.27 7.42 -12.75
N GLU A 58 11.44 6.97 -12.29
CA GLU A 58 12.12 5.79 -12.84
C GLU A 58 11.25 4.53 -12.72
N GLU A 59 11.25 3.68 -13.75
CA GLU A 59 10.42 2.48 -13.82
C GLU A 59 10.67 1.51 -12.64
N ASN A 60 11.92 1.41 -12.19
CA ASN A 60 12.30 0.60 -11.04
C ASN A 60 11.67 1.12 -9.73
N LEU A 61 11.61 2.44 -9.56
CA LEU A 61 10.97 3.05 -8.38
C LEU A 61 9.45 2.89 -8.43
N ILE A 62 8.84 2.98 -9.62
CA ILE A 62 7.41 2.69 -9.81
C ILE A 62 7.09 1.25 -9.39
N ALA A 63 7.95 0.28 -9.74
CA ALA A 63 7.80 -1.10 -9.33
C ALA A 63 7.86 -1.25 -7.80
N ILE A 64 8.84 -0.65 -7.13
CA ILE A 64 8.96 -0.67 -5.66
C ILE A 64 7.77 0.01 -5.00
N LEU A 65 7.32 1.15 -5.52
CA LEU A 65 6.21 1.91 -4.96
C LEU A 65 4.90 1.14 -5.04
N THR A 66 4.61 0.53 -6.19
CA THR A 66 3.39 -0.27 -6.40
C THR A 66 3.39 -1.55 -5.56
N THR A 67 4.54 -2.20 -5.36
CA THR A 67 4.63 -3.38 -4.48
C THR A 67 4.44 -3.02 -3.01
N VAL A 68 5.08 -1.95 -2.52
CA VAL A 68 4.91 -1.46 -1.14
C VAL A 68 3.46 -1.03 -0.88
N LEU A 69 2.85 -0.31 -1.82
CA LEU A 69 1.46 0.14 -1.68
C LEU A 69 0.47 -1.02 -1.71
N SER A 70 0.71 -2.03 -2.55
CA SER A 70 -0.08 -3.27 -2.59
C SER A 70 0.04 -4.06 -1.27
N LEU A 71 1.24 -4.17 -0.72
CA LEU A 71 1.48 -4.81 0.58
C LEU A 71 0.77 -4.05 1.71
N ALA A 72 0.85 -2.72 1.72
CA ALA A 72 0.16 -1.87 2.69
C ALA A 72 -1.36 -2.03 2.60
N ALA A 73 -1.93 -2.05 1.40
CA ALA A 73 -3.35 -2.32 1.19
C ALA A 73 -3.75 -3.69 1.74
N LEU A 74 -2.95 -4.73 1.47
CA LEU A 74 -3.23 -6.08 1.95
C LEU A 74 -3.25 -6.13 3.49
N VAL A 75 -2.25 -5.54 4.15
CA VAL A 75 -2.22 -5.43 5.63
C VAL A 75 -3.43 -4.67 6.16
N PHE A 76 -3.81 -3.55 5.52
CA PHE A 76 -4.97 -2.75 5.92
C PHE A 76 -6.28 -3.56 5.88
N PHE A 77 -6.49 -4.28 4.77
CA PHE A 77 -7.69 -5.10 4.60
C PHE A 77 -7.69 -6.32 5.52
N VAL A 78 -6.54 -6.92 5.81
CA VAL A 78 -6.43 -8.02 6.79
C VAL A 78 -6.81 -7.53 8.18
N VAL A 79 -6.25 -6.42 8.65
CA VAL A 79 -6.59 -5.87 9.98
C VAL A 79 -8.06 -5.48 10.06
N SER A 80 -8.59 -4.88 9.00
CA SER A 80 -10.01 -4.53 8.90
C SER A 80 -10.93 -5.76 8.90
N ALA A 81 -10.52 -6.83 8.21
CA ALA A 81 -11.26 -8.10 8.16
C ALA A 81 -11.27 -8.81 9.52
N VAL A 82 -10.15 -8.80 10.25
CA VAL A 82 -10.07 -9.35 11.61
C VAL A 82 -10.93 -8.54 12.59
N ASN A 83 -10.94 -7.21 12.45
CA ASN A 83 -11.83 -6.34 13.23
C ASN A 83 -13.31 -6.63 12.92
N ALA A 84 -13.65 -6.82 11.65
CA ALA A 84 -15.01 -7.21 11.24
C ALA A 84 -15.41 -8.62 11.74
N ALA A 85 -14.45 -9.52 11.94
CA ALA A 85 -14.68 -10.83 12.55
C ALA A 85 -14.94 -10.77 14.06
N GLY A 86 -14.93 -9.58 14.66
CA GLY A 86 -15.20 -9.34 16.08
C GLY A 86 -13.94 -9.20 16.92
N ILE A 87 -12.74 -9.53 16.44
CA ILE A 87 -11.52 -9.40 17.25
C ILE A 87 -11.09 -7.92 17.25
N PRO A 88 -11.19 -7.19 18.38
CA PRO A 88 -10.94 -5.76 18.40
C PRO A 88 -9.44 -5.48 18.35
N LEU A 89 -8.89 -5.45 17.13
CA LEU A 89 -7.53 -4.99 16.87
C LEU A 89 -7.50 -3.47 16.86
N SER A 90 -6.96 -2.92 17.94
CA SER A 90 -6.74 -1.49 18.07
C SER A 90 -5.64 -1.01 17.11
N TRP A 91 -5.99 -0.05 16.22
CA TRP A 91 -5.05 0.58 15.28
C TRP A 91 -3.99 1.45 15.97
N ASN A 92 -4.32 1.95 17.15
CA ASN A 92 -3.50 2.88 17.94
C ASN A 92 -2.77 2.19 19.09
N ALA A 93 -3.08 0.92 19.39
CA ALA A 93 -2.35 0.17 20.40
C ALA A 93 -0.99 -0.26 19.84
N PRO A 94 0.04 -0.29 20.70
CA PRO A 94 1.32 -0.90 20.34
C PRO A 94 1.10 -2.39 20.05
N LEU A 95 1.67 -2.86 18.95
CA LEU A 95 1.63 -4.28 18.61
C LEU A 95 2.45 -5.09 19.61
N VAL A 96 1.99 -6.29 19.97
CA VAL A 96 2.74 -7.17 20.87
C VAL A 96 4.07 -7.53 20.19
N GLY A 97 5.19 -7.13 20.82
CA GLY A 97 6.54 -7.31 20.30
C GLY A 97 7.14 -6.11 19.56
N ILE A 98 6.34 -5.08 19.23
CA ILE A 98 6.82 -3.84 18.59
C ILE A 98 6.13 -2.64 19.25
N ASN A 99 6.90 -1.72 19.86
CA ASN A 99 6.36 -0.50 20.49
C ASN A 99 5.78 0.54 19.50
N LEU A 100 5.45 0.13 18.27
CA LEU A 100 4.82 0.96 17.25
C LEU A 100 3.36 0.57 17.09
N SER A 101 2.50 1.56 16.90
CA SER A 101 1.11 1.31 16.52
C SER A 101 0.98 0.98 15.05
N LEU A 102 -0.09 0.27 14.69
CA LEU A 102 -0.41 -0.04 13.31
C LEU A 102 -0.52 1.24 12.47
N PHE A 103 -1.15 2.27 13.03
CA PHE A 103 -1.21 3.60 12.41
C PHE A 103 0.17 4.22 12.16
N GLN A 104 1.10 4.11 13.11
CA GLN A 104 2.47 4.62 12.95
C GLN A 104 3.24 3.87 11.86
N ILE A 105 3.05 2.56 11.73
CA ILE A 105 3.65 1.77 10.64
C ILE A 105 3.16 2.29 9.28
N PHE A 106 1.86 2.57 9.14
CA PHE A 106 1.31 3.17 7.92
C PHE A 106 1.89 4.55 7.64
N LEU A 107 2.07 5.40 8.67
CA LEU A 107 2.72 6.70 8.51
C LEU A 107 4.19 6.57 8.09
N LEU A 108 4.92 5.59 8.64
CA LEU A 108 6.30 5.29 8.24
C LEU A 108 6.38 4.86 6.77
N ILE A 109 5.44 4.00 6.33
CA ILE A 109 5.34 3.60 4.92
C ILE A 109 5.04 4.82 4.03
N ALA A 110 4.09 5.67 4.42
CA ALA A 110 3.78 6.89 3.68
C ALA A 110 4.97 7.86 3.62
N LEU A 111 5.70 8.01 4.73
CA LEU A 111 6.92 8.82 4.79
C LEU A 111 8.01 8.25 3.89
N LEU A 112 8.21 6.93 3.91
CA LEU A 112 9.16 6.24 3.03
C LEU A 112 8.85 6.55 1.57
N ILE A 113 7.58 6.38 1.17
CA ILE A 113 7.10 6.70 -0.17
C ILE A 113 7.38 8.18 -0.52
N ALA A 114 7.07 9.11 0.39
CA ALA A 114 7.30 10.54 0.18
C ALA A 114 8.79 10.88 0.01
N VAL A 115 9.66 10.27 0.82
CA VAL A 115 11.12 10.44 0.74
C VAL A 115 11.66 9.91 -0.58
N PHE A 116 11.25 8.71 -0.99
CA PHE A 116 11.65 8.12 -2.28
C PHE A 116 11.18 8.97 -3.46
N TRP A 117 9.95 9.48 -3.41
CA TRP A 117 9.40 10.36 -4.43
C TRP A 117 10.18 11.68 -4.53
N LEU A 118 10.46 12.32 -3.39
CA LEU A 118 11.23 13.57 -3.34
C LEU A 118 12.66 13.37 -3.85
N SER A 119 13.30 12.26 -3.48
CA SER A 119 14.65 11.90 -3.95
C SER A 119 14.69 11.72 -5.48
N SER A 120 13.73 10.99 -6.05
CA SER A 120 13.64 10.80 -7.51
C SER A 120 13.44 12.10 -8.27
N ARG A 121 12.52 12.96 -7.79
CA ARG A 121 12.26 14.27 -8.41
C ARG A 121 13.49 15.18 -8.36
N THR A 122 14.26 15.12 -7.27
CA THR A 122 15.45 15.94 -7.08
C THR A 122 16.58 15.51 -8.02
N LYS A 123 16.80 14.19 -8.20
CA LYS A 123 17.76 13.67 -9.19
C LYS A 123 17.44 14.17 -10.60
N HIS A 124 16.17 14.03 -11.02
CA HIS A 124 15.76 14.41 -12.37
C HIS A 124 15.86 15.94 -12.59
N PHE A 125 15.57 16.74 -11.57
CA PHE A 125 15.73 18.20 -11.60
C PHE A 125 17.19 18.63 -11.66
N LEU A 126 18.06 18.04 -10.84
CA LEU A 126 19.48 18.33 -10.84
C LEU A 126 20.11 17.95 -12.19
N PHE A 127 19.81 16.76 -12.72
CA PHE A 127 20.36 16.31 -14.01
C PHE A 127 19.94 17.23 -15.16
N ASN A 128 18.64 17.58 -15.22
CA ASN A 128 18.12 18.45 -16.28
C ASN A 128 18.74 19.85 -16.23
N ARG A 129 18.97 20.40 -15.02
CA ARG A 129 19.59 21.71 -14.82
C ARG A 129 21.11 21.69 -15.03
N PHE A 130 21.80 20.62 -14.63
CA PHE A 130 23.25 20.49 -14.82
C PHE A 130 23.62 20.37 -16.30
N LEU A 131 22.85 19.59 -17.07
CA LEU A 131 23.10 19.40 -18.51
C LEU A 131 22.74 20.64 -19.34
N THR A 132 21.65 21.33 -19.02
CA THR A 132 21.24 22.54 -19.76
C THR A 132 22.08 23.77 -19.44
N LYS A 133 22.69 23.86 -18.25
CA LYS A 133 23.53 25.01 -17.87
C LYS A 133 25.03 24.82 -18.03
N SER A 134 25.56 23.59 -18.09
CA SER A 134 27.02 23.40 -18.09
C SER A 134 27.72 23.66 -19.42
N GLY A 135 26.99 23.85 -20.54
CA GLY A 135 27.65 23.98 -21.85
C GLY A 135 28.59 22.81 -22.18
N LEU A 136 28.34 21.64 -21.56
CA LEU A 136 29.21 20.48 -21.62
C LEU A 136 29.04 19.81 -22.98
N ASP A 137 30.15 19.58 -23.67
CA ASP A 137 30.19 19.02 -25.01
C ASP A 137 29.31 17.77 -25.14
N ARG A 138 28.60 17.65 -26.27
CA ARG A 138 27.51 16.66 -26.47
C ARG A 138 28.01 15.21 -26.30
N SER A 139 29.30 15.00 -26.51
CA SER A 139 30.02 13.75 -26.28
C SER A 139 30.13 13.35 -24.81
N LEU A 140 30.40 14.30 -23.90
CA LEU A 140 30.48 14.04 -22.46
C LEU A 140 29.09 13.79 -21.86
N GLN A 141 28.07 14.47 -22.36
CA GLN A 141 26.68 14.19 -21.96
C GLN A 141 26.26 12.77 -22.37
N TYR A 142 26.68 12.31 -23.55
CA TYR A 142 26.43 10.94 -24.00
C TYR A 142 27.18 9.91 -23.14
N ALA A 143 28.45 10.17 -22.82
CA ALA A 143 29.24 9.26 -21.99
C ALA A 143 28.69 9.13 -20.56
N ILE A 144 28.25 10.23 -19.95
CA ILE A 144 27.68 10.21 -18.59
C ILE A 144 26.29 9.55 -18.59
N ALA A 145 25.47 9.80 -19.62
CA ALA A 145 24.18 9.11 -19.76
C ALA A 145 24.37 7.59 -19.85
N GLN A 146 25.37 7.13 -20.60
CA GLN A 146 25.68 5.71 -20.79
C GLN A 146 26.15 4.99 -19.52
N ILE A 147 26.74 5.72 -18.56
CA ILE A 147 27.18 5.16 -17.27
C ILE A 147 26.02 5.12 -16.25
N VAL A 148 25.08 6.06 -16.35
CA VAL A 148 23.92 6.17 -15.44
C VAL A 148 22.76 5.26 -15.86
N SER A 149 22.63 4.93 -17.14
CA SER A 149 21.65 3.96 -17.65
C SER A 149 22.33 2.69 -18.20
N PRO A 150 22.76 1.75 -17.34
CA PRO A 150 22.99 0.37 -17.76
C PRO A 150 21.69 -0.37 -18.05
#